data_AF-A0A0G1P2G9-F1
#
_entry.id   AF-A0A0G1P2G9-F1
#
_cell.length_a   1.000
_cell.length_b   1.000
_cell.length_c   1.000
_cell.angle_alpha   90.00
_cell.angle_beta   90.00
_cell.angle_gamma   90.00
#
_symmetry.space_group_name_H-M   'P 1'
#
loop_
_entity.id
_entity.type
_entity.pdbx_description
1 polymer ?
#
loop_
_entity_poly.entity_id
_entity_poly.type
_entity_poly.pdbx_seq_one_letter_code
_entity_poly.pdbx_strand_id
1 'polypeptide(L)'
;MKLIVLRSNLLDALSYIEKGVGGDSSLPILKNVLLKTEGNKIIMVGTNLELAITSMFSGKIIENGETTIPFSVFFSIVKNLNAERISI
;
A
#
# COMPACT_ATOMS: atom_id res chain seq x y z
N MET A 1 -12.08 2.54 7.14
CA MET A 1 -11.59 1.76 5.98
C MET A 1 -11.46 0.29 6.38
N LYS A 2 -12.01 -0.63 5.57
CA LYS A 2 -11.92 -2.08 5.77
C LYS A 2 -11.92 -2.82 4.45
N LEU A 3 -10.91 -3.66 4.21
CA LEU A 3 -10.60 -4.30 2.93
C LEU A 3 -10.31 -5.79 3.12
N ILE A 4 -10.64 -6.61 2.11
CA ILE A 4 -10.13 -7.98 1.99
C ILE A 4 -9.47 -8.13 0.61
N VAL A 5 -8.18 -8.43 0.60
CA VAL A 5 -7.37 -8.50 -0.63
C VAL A 5 -6.62 -9.83 -0.71
N LEU A 6 -6.27 -10.25 -1.92
CA LEU A 6 -5.33 -11.36 -2.11
C LEU A 6 -3.93 -10.88 -1.75
N ARG A 7 -3.18 -11.72 -1.03
CA ARG A 7 -1.80 -11.41 -0.64
C ARG A 7 -0.90 -11.16 -1.85
N SER A 8 -1.04 -11.94 -2.92
CA SER A 8 -0.28 -11.78 -4.16
C SER A 8 -0.45 -10.37 -4.75
N ASN A 9 -1.70 -9.94 -4.96
CA ASN A 9 -2.01 -8.61 -5.51
C ASN A 9 -1.44 -7.48 -4.64
N LEU A 10 -1.54 -7.62 -3.31
CA LEU A 10 -1.00 -6.62 -2.38
C LEU A 10 0.54 -6.59 -2.41
N LEU A 11 1.19 -7.75 -2.45
CA LEU A 11 2.64 -7.86 -2.51
C LEU A 11 3.21 -7.31 -3.82
N ASP A 12 2.55 -7.58 -4.95
CA ASP A 12 2.92 -7.03 -6.25
C ASP A 12 2.80 -5.49 -6.24
N ALA A 13 1.67 -4.97 -5.74
CA ALA A 13 1.46 -3.53 -5.61
C ALA A 13 2.54 -2.87 -4.73
N LEU A 14 2.85 -3.45 -3.58
CA LEU A 14 3.90 -2.94 -2.68
C LEU A 14 5.28 -2.98 -3.34
N SER A 15 5.59 -4.02 -4.12
CA SER A 15 6.87 -4.16 -4.83
C SER A 15 7.06 -3.08 -5.90
N TYR A 16 5.98 -2.66 -6.57
CA TYR A 16 6.03 -1.51 -7.49
C TYR A 16 6.22 -0.19 -6.74
N ILE A 17 5.51 -0.03 -5.63
CA ILE A 17 5.50 1.20 -4.84
C ILE A 17 6.83 1.44 -4.10
N GLU A 18 7.57 0.38 -3.75
CA GLU A 18 8.89 0.46 -3.12
C GLU A 18 9.82 1.47 -3.80
N LYS A 19 9.82 1.50 -5.14
CA LYS A 19 10.67 2.40 -5.94
C LYS A 19 10.30 3.89 -5.82
N GLY A 20 9.08 4.19 -5.40
CA GLY A 20 8.57 5.54 -5.22
C GLY A 20 8.68 6.03 -3.79
N VAL A 21 8.87 5.15 -2.79
CA VAL A 21 8.99 5.52 -1.38
C VAL A 21 10.43 5.96 -1.10
N GLY A 22 10.60 7.11 -0.44
CA GLY A 22 11.92 7.59 -0.04
C GLY A 22 12.46 6.82 1.15
N GLY A 23 13.65 6.23 1.04
CA GLY A 23 14.32 5.54 2.15
C GLY A 23 14.77 6.50 3.26
N ASP A 24 15.64 7.46 2.90
CA ASP A 24 16.22 8.44 3.82
C ASP A 24 15.68 9.84 3.55
N SER A 25 14.40 10.05 3.87
CA SER A 25 13.81 11.39 3.92
C SER A 25 13.86 11.97 5.33
N SER A 26 14.17 13.27 5.42
CA SER A 26 13.98 14.07 6.64
C SER A 26 12.50 14.23 7.02
N LEU A 27 11.59 13.88 6.12
CA LEU A 27 10.14 13.94 6.32
C LEU A 27 9.59 12.53 6.59
N PRO A 28 9.22 12.20 7.85
CA PRO A 28 8.74 10.86 8.21
C PRO A 28 7.52 10.40 7.39
N ILE A 29 6.65 11.34 6.97
CA ILE A 29 5.47 11.03 6.17
C ILE A 29 5.81 10.41 4.80
N LEU A 30 6.99 10.71 4.24
CA LEU A 30 7.44 10.15 2.97
C LEU A 30 7.97 8.71 3.09
N LYS A 31 8.09 8.19 4.33
CA LYS A 31 8.34 6.77 4.60
C LYS A 31 7.05 5.95 4.62
N ASN A 32 5.89 6.62 4.53
CA ASN A 32 4.60 5.98 4.45
C ASN A 32 4.16 5.80 3.00
N VAL A 33 3.25 4.87 2.81
CA VAL A 33 2.47 4.70 1.59
C VAL A 33 1.02 5.11 1.86
N LEU A 34 0.41 5.85 0.93
CA LEU A 34 -1.02 6.13 0.94
C LEU A 34 -1.76 4.89 0.45
N LEU A 35 -2.78 4.46 1.19
CA LEU A 35 -3.75 3.45 0.79
C LEU A 35 -5.13 4.07 0.85
N LYS A 36 -5.82 4.14 -0.29
CA LYS A 36 -7.15 4.72 -0.41
C LYS A 36 -8.08 3.86 -1.24
N THR A 37 -9.38 3.98 -1.00
CA THR A 37 -10.43 3.39 -1.83
C THR A 37 -11.10 4.45 -2.66
N GLU A 38 -11.32 4.19 -3.95
CA GLU A 38 -12.05 5.09 -4.84
C GLU A 38 -12.98 4.27 -5.73
N GLY A 39 -14.30 4.36 -5.48
CA GLY A 39 -15.29 3.49 -6.09
C GLY A 39 -15.01 2.01 -5.79
N ASN A 40 -14.75 1.22 -6.84
CA ASN A 40 -14.42 -0.20 -6.72
C ASN A 40 -12.91 -0.49 -6.81
N LYS A 41 -12.06 0.52 -6.68
CA LYS A 41 -10.60 0.38 -6.80
C LYS A 41 -9.90 0.66 -5.48
N ILE A 42 -8.87 -0.12 -5.18
CA ILE A 42 -7.92 0.17 -4.11
C ILE A 42 -6.69 0.78 -4.77
N ILE A 43 -6.33 1.98 -4.32
CA ILE A 43 -5.26 2.79 -4.87
C ILE A 43 -4.17 2.89 -3.80
N MET A 44 -2.93 2.64 -4.22
CA MET A 44 -1.74 2.78 -3.39
C MET A 44 -0.79 3.78 -4.03
N VAL A 45 -0.26 4.72 -3.25
CA VAL A 45 0.64 5.77 -3.75
C VAL A 45 1.85 5.91 -2.82
N GLY A 46 3.05 5.86 -3.39
CA GLY A 46 4.30 6.19 -2.72
C GLY A 46 5.04 7.29 -3.47
N THR A 47 5.65 8.22 -2.74
CA THR A 47 6.41 9.33 -3.34
C THR A 47 7.59 9.78 -2.46
N ASN A 48 8.64 10.28 -3.12
CA ASN A 48 9.77 10.95 -2.52
C ASN A 48 9.87 12.44 -2.92
N LEU A 49 8.77 13.04 -3.41
CA LEU A 49 8.65 14.40 -3.99
C LEU A 49 9.27 14.60 -5.39
N GLU A 50 10.11 13.69 -5.85
CA GLU A 50 10.67 13.73 -7.21
C GLU A 50 9.97 12.74 -8.14
N LEU A 51 9.64 11.56 -7.60
CA LEU A 51 8.92 10.49 -8.26
C LEU A 51 7.70 10.12 -7.40
N ALA A 52 6.57 9.91 -8.07
CA ALA A 52 5.39 9.32 -7.47
C ALA A 52 4.99 8.09 -8.27
N ILE A 53 4.77 6.97 -7.57
CA ILE A 53 4.27 5.73 -8.17
C ILE A 53 2.87 5.49 -7.64
N THR A 54 1.93 5.24 -8.55
CA THR A 54 0.55 4.87 -8.23
C THR A 54 0.28 3.47 -8.73
N SER A 55 -0.20 2.60 -7.85
CA SER A 55 -0.66 1.25 -8.17
C SER A 55 -2.15 1.13 -7.87
N MET A 56 -2.86 0.38 -8.72
CA MET A 56 -4.26 0.08 -8.54
C MET A 56 -4.45 -1.43 -8.56
N PHE A 57 -5.17 -1.95 -7.58
CA PHE A 57 -5.44 -3.38 -7.49
C PHE A 57 -6.85 -3.66 -6.97
N SER A 58 -7.31 -4.88 -7.26
CA SER A 58 -8.66 -5.33 -6.93
C SER A 58 -8.71 -6.00 -5.56
N GLY A 59 -9.81 -5.78 -4.86
CA GLY A 59 -10.12 -6.39 -3.56
C GLY A 59 -11.56 -6.13 -3.16
N LYS A 60 -12.02 -6.79 -2.11
CA LYS A 60 -13.35 -6.55 -1.55
C LYS A 60 -13.26 -5.35 -0.59
N ILE A 61 -13.90 -4.25 -0.99
CA ILE A 61 -14.06 -3.06 -0.13
C ILE A 61 -15.30 -3.27 0.73
N ILE A 62 -15.12 -3.32 2.04
CA ILE A 62 -16.22 -3.44 3.02
C ILE A 62 -16.59 -2.05 3.52
N GLU A 63 -15.58 -1.21 3.75
CA GLU A 63 -15.76 0.16 4.20
C GLU A 63 -14.73 1.04 3.49
N ASN A 64 -15.22 2.08 2.80
CA ASN A 64 -14.35 3.04 2.12
C ASN A 64 -13.51 3.84 3.12
N GLY A 65 -12.42 4.42 2.63
CA GLY A 65 -11.62 5.38 3.35
C GLY A 65 -10.21 5.47 2.80
N GLU A 66 -9.38 6.22 3.51
CA GLU A 66 -7.97 6.39 3.19
C GLU A 66 -7.15 6.46 4.46
N THR A 67 -5.91 6.00 4.36
CA THR A 67 -4.93 6.08 5.45
C THR A 67 -3.52 6.03 4.88
N THR A 68 -2.54 6.34 5.71
CA THR A 68 -1.13 6.11 5.39
C THR A 68 -0.55 5.06 6.32
N ILE A 69 0.37 4.25 5.80
CA ILE A 69 0.98 3.15 6.55
C ILE A 69 2.50 3.18 6.34
N PRO A 70 3.34 3.01 7.38
CA PRO A 70 4.78 2.89 7.22
C PRO A 70 5.16 1.76 6.27
N PHE A 71 5.83 2.09 5.16
CA PHE A 71 6.04 1.16 4.05
C PHE A 71 6.86 -0.06 4.46
N SER A 72 8.03 0.15 5.09
CA SER A 72 8.97 -0.94 5.41
C SER A 72 8.36 -1.99 6.32
N VAL A 73 7.61 -1.55 7.34
CA VAL A 73 6.92 -2.44 8.28
C VAL A 73 5.80 -3.20 7.56
N PHE A 74 4.99 -2.49 6.79
CA PHE A 74 3.87 -3.09 6.07
C PHE A 74 4.33 -4.10 5.02
N PHE A 75 5.34 -3.76 4.22
CA PHE A 75 5.92 -4.66 3.23
C PHE A 75 6.52 -5.91 3.86
N SER A 76 7.26 -5.76 4.96
CA SER A 76 7.82 -6.90 5.68
C SER A 76 6.73 -7.83 6.23
N ILE A 77 5.67 -7.27 6.83
CA ILE A 77 4.53 -8.06 7.33
C ILE A 77 3.87 -8.84 6.18
N VAL A 78 3.52 -8.16 5.08
CA VAL A 78 2.85 -8.80 3.93
C VAL A 78 3.74 -9.86 3.29
N LYS A 79 5.05 -9.61 3.16
CA LYS A 79 6.01 -10.55 2.60
C LYS A 79 6.15 -11.83 3.44
N ASN A 80 6.10 -11.74 4.77
CA ASN A 80 6.27 -12.88 5.66
C ASN A 80 4.96 -13.58 6.07
N LEU A 81 3.80 -13.01 5.75
CA LEU A 81 2.51 -13.66 5.95
C LEU A 81 2.34 -14.88 5.03
N ASN A 82 1.87 -16.00 5.57
CA ASN A 82 1.53 -17.21 4.79
C ASN A 82 0.04 -17.28 4.41
N ALA A 83 -0.75 -16.27 4.75
CA ALA A 83 -2.17 -16.21 4.43
C ALA A 83 -2.39 -15.85 2.96
N GLU A 84 -3.34 -16.52 2.30
CA GLU A 84 -3.73 -16.20 0.92
C GLU A 84 -4.53 -14.89 0.85
N ARG A 85 -5.36 -14.63 1.88
CA ARG A 85 -6.22 -13.43 1.98
C ARG A 85 -5.81 -12.60 3.19
N ILE A 86 -5.73 -11.29 2.99
CA ILE A 86 -5.37 -10.33 4.04
C ILE A 86 -6.58 -9.41 4.27
N SER A 87 -6.95 -9.25 5.54
CA SER A 87 -7.90 -8.23 5.98
C SER A 87 -7.12 -7.02 6.46
N ILE A 88 -7.44 -5.85 5.94
CA ILE A 88 -6.88 -4.55 6.33
C ILE A 88 -8.02 -3.70 6.87
#